data_AF-A0AAW6JY87-F1
#
_entry.id   AF-A0AAW6JY87-F1
#
_cell.length_a   1.000
_cell.length_b   1.000
_cell.length_c   1.000
_cell.angle_alpha   90.00
_cell.angle_beta   90.00
_cell.angle_gamma   90.00
#
_symmetry.space_group_name_H-M   'P 1'
#
loop_
_entity.id
_entity.type
_entity.pdbx_description
1 polymer ?
#
loop_
_entity_poly.entity_id
_entity_poly.type
_entity_poly.pdbx_seq_one_letter_code
_entity_poly.pdbx_strand_id
1 'polypeptide(L)'
;MGEVSQNDARRITELFANHLNEDLYRLVLLENQHYRLARDWISRFDLPLRTLDALHLAVCSINNFSLVTADEKLAQSATILDINILLLTSDLNFQ
;
A
#
# COMPACT_ATOMS: atom_id res chain seq x y z
N MET A 1 5.26 16.68 -5.79
CA MET A 1 5.79 15.30 -5.90
C MET A 1 6.72 15.30 -7.10
N GLY A 2 8.03 15.21 -6.87
CA GLY A 2 9.02 15.15 -7.96
C GLY A 2 8.90 13.82 -8.68
N GLU A 3 8.96 13.85 -10.00
CA GLU A 3 8.96 12.65 -10.82
C GLU A 3 10.24 11.84 -10.49
N VAL A 4 10.08 10.54 -10.21
CA VAL A 4 11.22 9.65 -9.94
C VAL A 4 12.06 9.59 -11.21
N SER A 5 13.36 9.91 -11.11
CA SER A 5 14.23 9.82 -12.28
C SER A 5 14.31 8.38 -12.77
N GLN A 6 14.57 8.17 -14.07
CA GLN A 6 14.68 6.81 -14.61
C GLN A 6 15.78 5.99 -13.92
N ASN A 7 16.85 6.65 -13.47
CA ASN A 7 17.95 6.02 -12.75
C ASN A 7 17.51 5.59 -11.34
N ASP A 8 16.78 6.45 -10.63
CA ASP A 8 16.24 6.11 -9.31
C ASP A 8 15.20 4.99 -9.42
N ALA A 9 14.35 5.00 -10.45
CA ALA A 9 13.37 3.95 -10.70
C ALA A 9 14.05 2.59 -10.92
N ARG A 10 15.14 2.55 -11.70
CA ARG A 10 15.95 1.33 -11.88
C ARG A 10 16.55 0.86 -10.56
N ARG A 11 17.19 1.77 -9.81
CA ARG A 11 17.82 1.45 -8.52
C ARG A 11 16.81 0.90 -7.51
N ILE A 12 15.62 1.51 -7.43
CA ILE A 12 14.53 1.05 -6.54
C ILE A 12 14.06 -0.34 -6.95
N THR A 13 13.93 -0.60 -8.26
CA THR A 13 13.50 -1.91 -8.78
C THR A 13 14.51 -3.01 -8.48
N GLU A 14 15.81 -2.74 -8.70
CA GLU A 14 16.89 -3.68 -8.38
C GLU A 14 16.98 -3.95 -6.87
N LEU A 15 16.88 -2.91 -6.04
CA LEU A 15 16.88 -3.05 -4.59
C LEU A 15 15.69 -3.89 -4.11
N PHE A 16 14.50 -3.63 -4.65
CA PHE A 16 13.31 -4.42 -4.33
C PHE A 16 13.47 -5.89 -4.71
N ALA A 17 14.03 -6.20 -5.88
CA ALA A 17 14.30 -7.57 -6.29
C ALA A 17 15.30 -8.27 -5.35
N ASN A 18 16.34 -7.58 -4.90
CA ASN A 18 17.28 -8.13 -3.92
C ASN A 18 16.60 -8.42 -2.58
N HIS A 19 15.77 -7.49 -2.08
CA HIS A 19 15.01 -7.70 -0.85
C HIS A 19 14.06 -8.90 -0.92
N LEU A 20 13.48 -9.18 -2.10
CA LEU A 20 12.69 -10.39 -2.31
C LEU A 20 13.54 -11.66 -2.26
N ASN A 21 14.73 -11.64 -2.86
CA ASN A 21 15.66 -12.78 -2.85
C ASN A 21 16.26 -13.04 -1.45
N GLU A 22 16.34 -12.01 -0.62
CA GLU A 22 16.82 -12.05 0.76
C GLU A 22 15.71 -12.37 1.78
N ASP A 23 14.50 -12.70 1.32
CA ASP A 23 13.33 -13.00 2.17
C ASP A 23 12.97 -11.87 3.17
N LEU A 24 13.32 -10.61 2.87
CA LEU A 24 12.99 -9.45 3.72
C LEU A 24 11.50 -9.10 3.70
N TYR A 25 10.77 -9.62 2.70
CA TYR A 25 9.33 -9.44 2.56
C TYR A 25 8.60 -10.77 2.56
N ARG A 26 7.50 -10.83 3.31
CA ARG A 26 6.51 -11.89 3.15
C ARG A 26 5.55 -11.53 2.03
N LEU A 27 5.49 -12.35 0.99
CA LEU A 27 4.47 -12.24 -0.05
C LEU A 27 3.12 -12.71 0.48
N VAL A 28 2.09 -11.91 0.26
CA VAL A 28 0.71 -12.24 0.61
C VAL A 28 -0.01 -12.68 -0.66
N LEU A 29 -0.53 -13.90 -0.65
CA LEU A 29 -1.34 -14.40 -1.76
C LEU A 29 -2.72 -13.76 -1.71
N LEU A 30 -3.17 -13.27 -2.86
CA LEU A 30 -4.51 -12.73 -2.99
C LEU A 30 -5.52 -13.86 -3.07
N GLU A 31 -6.70 -13.59 -2.50
CA GLU A 31 -7.77 -14.56 -2.34
C GLU A 31 -9.09 -13.86 -2.64
N ASN A 32 -10.14 -14.64 -2.91
CA ASN A 32 -11.46 -14.13 -3.26
C ASN A 32 -12.00 -13.11 -2.25
N GLN A 33 -11.69 -13.27 -0.95
CA GLN A 33 -12.10 -12.34 0.10
C GLN A 33 -11.52 -10.93 -0.10
N HIS A 34 -10.24 -10.82 -0.50
CA HIS A 34 -9.58 -9.56 -0.78
C HIS A 34 -10.27 -8.81 -1.94
N TYR A 35 -10.56 -9.53 -3.02
CA TYR A 35 -11.24 -8.93 -4.18
C TYR A 35 -12.68 -8.52 -3.88
N ARG A 36 -13.42 -9.35 -3.12
CA ARG A 36 -14.81 -9.03 -2.73
C ARG A 36 -14.85 -7.77 -1.88
N LEU A 37 -14.02 -7.69 -0.84
CA LEU A 37 -13.98 -6.52 0.04
C LEU A 37 -13.59 -5.24 -0.72
N ALA A 38 -12.56 -5.32 -1.57
CA ALA A 38 -12.13 -4.20 -2.40
C ALA A 38 -13.24 -3.71 -3.33
N ARG A 39 -13.95 -4.64 -4.01
CA ARG A 39 -15.10 -4.31 -4.85
C ARG A 39 -16.21 -3.66 -4.04
N ASP A 40 -16.52 -4.20 -2.87
CA ASP A 40 -17.58 -3.69 -2.02
C ASP A 40 -17.28 -2.25 -1.56
N TRP A 41 -16.02 -1.91 -1.24
CA TRP A 41 -15.63 -0.51 -0.98
C TRP A 41 -15.71 0.40 -2.21
N ILE A 42 -15.20 -0.02 -3.36
CA ILE A 42 -15.30 0.78 -4.60
C ILE A 42 -16.76 1.08 -4.93
N SER A 43 -17.66 0.10 -4.72
CA SER A 43 -19.09 0.24 -5.02
C SER A 43 -19.85 1.21 -4.10
N ARG A 44 -19.24 1.66 -3.01
CA ARG A 44 -19.83 2.68 -2.13
C ARG A 44 -19.71 4.09 -2.72
N PHE A 45 -18.73 4.31 -3.61
CA PHE A 45 -18.44 5.62 -4.23
C PHE A 45 -18.25 6.77 -3.22
N ASP A 46 -17.91 6.45 -1.97
CA ASP A 46 -17.69 7.38 -0.86
C ASP A 46 -16.19 7.69 -0.62
N LEU A 47 -15.31 6.84 -1.15
CA LEU A 47 -13.86 6.97 -1.07
C LEU A 47 -13.25 7.05 -2.47
N PRO A 48 -12.18 7.86 -2.67
CA PRO A 48 -11.51 8.01 -3.96
C PRO A 48 -10.54 6.85 -4.25
N LEU A 49 -10.99 5.60 -4.07
CA LEU A 49 -10.15 4.41 -4.23
C LEU A 49 -10.02 4.00 -5.70
N ARG A 50 -8.79 3.87 -6.18
CA ARG A 50 -8.50 3.13 -7.42
C ARG A 50 -8.53 1.63 -7.13
N THR A 51 -8.66 0.82 -8.19
CA THR A 51 -8.79 -0.64 -8.06
C THR A 51 -7.67 -1.28 -7.21
N LEU A 52 -6.41 -0.88 -7.45
CA LEU A 52 -5.26 -1.44 -6.71
C LEU A 52 -5.17 -0.91 -5.28
N ASP A 53 -5.57 0.34 -5.04
CA ASP A 53 -5.62 0.93 -3.71
C ASP A 53 -6.62 0.19 -2.82
N ALA A 54 -7.85 -0.02 -3.32
CA ALA A 54 -8.86 -0.79 -2.61
C ALA A 54 -8.41 -2.23 -2.33
N LEU A 55 -7.72 -2.86 -3.28
CA LEU A 55 -7.19 -4.22 -3.12
C LEU A 55 -6.10 -4.28 -2.06
N HIS A 56 -5.19 -3.31 -2.04
CA HIS A 56 -4.14 -3.21 -1.03
C HIS A 56 -4.74 -3.01 0.37
N LEU A 57 -5.69 -2.09 0.52
CA LEU A 57 -6.39 -1.87 1.79
C LEU A 57 -7.17 -3.12 2.23
N ALA A 58 -7.73 -3.89 1.29
CA ALA A 58 -8.49 -5.10 1.62
C ALA A 58 -7.56 -6.19 2.18
N VAL A 59 -6.35 -6.31 1.62
CA VAL A 59 -5.29 -7.16 2.18
C VAL A 59 -4.93 -6.70 3.59
N CYS A 60 -4.69 -5.41 3.81
CA CYS A 60 -4.38 -4.90 5.14
C CYS A 60 -5.50 -5.18 6.15
N SER A 61 -6.75 -4.91 5.79
CA SER A 61 -7.91 -5.11 6.67
C SER A 61 -8.13 -6.58 7.04
N ILE A 62 -8.12 -7.48 6.05
CA ILE A 62 -8.38 -8.92 6.29
C ILE A 62 -7.26 -9.57 7.12
N ASN A 63 -6.00 -9.16 6.89
CA ASN A 63 -4.85 -9.75 7.56
C ASN A 63 -4.41 -8.97 8.82
N ASN A 64 -5.14 -7.92 9.18
CA ASN A 64 -4.83 -7.01 10.29
C ASN A 64 -3.40 -6.44 10.20
N PHE A 65 -2.98 -6.05 8.99
CA PHE A 65 -1.69 -5.39 8.74
C PHE A 65 -1.83 -3.87 8.75
N SER A 66 -0.76 -3.20 9.15
CA SER A 66 -0.62 -1.76 8.96
C SER A 66 -0.25 -1.45 7.51
N LEU A 67 -0.93 -0.49 6.90
CA LEU A 67 -0.51 0.10 5.64
C LEU A 67 0.68 1.03 5.89
N VAL A 68 1.69 0.98 5.01
CA VAL A 68 2.77 1.96 4.97
C VAL A 68 2.73 2.61 3.59
N THR A 69 2.62 3.93 3.53
CA THR A 69 2.53 4.65 2.25
C THR A 69 3.05 6.08 2.37
N ALA A 70 3.54 6.64 1.27
CA ALA A 70 3.81 8.07 1.14
C ALA A 70 2.67 8.84 0.43
N ASP A 71 1.58 8.14 0.06
CA ASP A 71 0.39 8.74 -0.56
C ASP A 71 -0.61 9.16 0.52
N GLU A 72 -0.75 10.47 0.72
CA GLU A 72 -1.65 11.06 1.71
C GLU A 72 -3.12 10.70 1.46
N LYS A 73 -3.57 10.60 0.20
CA LYS A 73 -4.97 10.27 -0.11
C LYS A 73 -5.28 8.81 0.18
N LEU A 74 -4.32 7.93 -0.08
CA LEU A 74 -4.44 6.52 0.29
C LEU A 74 -4.45 6.37 1.83
N ALA A 75 -3.58 7.09 2.54
CA ALA A 75 -3.55 7.09 4.00
C ALA A 75 -4.87 7.57 4.60
N GLN A 76 -5.46 8.65 4.07
CA GLN A 76 -6.78 9.13 4.49
C GLN A 76 -7.87 8.08 4.29
N SER A 77 -7.85 7.38 3.15
CA SER A 77 -8.81 6.30 2.88
C SER A 77 -8.64 5.14 3.85
N ALA A 78 -7.40 4.78 4.21
CA ALA A 78 -7.10 3.77 5.21
C ALA A 78 -7.67 4.14 6.60
N THR A 79 -7.49 5.40 7.01
CA THR A 79 -8.04 5.92 8.28
C THR A 79 -9.57 5.84 8.31
N ILE A 80 -10.26 6.22 7.21
CA ILE A 80 -11.73 6.13 7.15
C ILE A 80 -12.22 4.67 7.22
N LEU A 81 -11.43 3.73 6.71
CA LEU A 81 -11.70 2.30 6.75
C LEU A 81 -11.21 1.60 8.04
N ASP A 82 -10.74 2.36 9.03
CA ASP A 82 -10.21 1.85 10.31
C ASP A 82 -9.03 0.87 10.15
N ILE A 83 -8.16 1.14 9.17
CA ILE A 83 -6.94 0.36 8.93
C ILE A 83 -5.75 1.09 9.55
N ASN A 84 -4.93 0.36 10.33
CA ASN A 84 -3.69 0.88 10.88
C ASN A 84 -2.79 1.44 9.78
N ILE A 85 -2.22 2.62 9.99
CA ILE A 85 -1.50 3.37 8.93
C ILE A 85 -0.24 4.02 9.47
N LEU A 86 0.84 3.93 8.69
CA LEU A 86 2.05 4.72 8.82
C LEU A 86 2.23 5.54 7.54
N LEU A 87 1.96 6.85 7.62
CA LEU A 87 2.24 7.79 6.54
C LEU A 87 3.71 8.17 6.60
N LEU A 88 4.45 7.86 5.52
CA LEU A 88 5.84 8.23 5.37
C LEU A 88 5.94 9.71 4.99
N THR A 89 6.44 10.53 5.90
CA THR A 89 6.79 11.92 5.63
C THR A 89 8.30 12.06 5.49
N SER A 90 8.75 13.13 4.81
CA SER A 90 10.17 13.41 4.59
C SER A 90 10.98 13.64 5.88
N ASP A 91 10.30 13.77 7.02
CA ASP A 91 10.90 14.03 8.34
C ASP A 91 11.15 12.75 9.16
N LEU A 92 10.96 11.57 8.56
CA LEU A 92 11.29 10.30 9.20
C LEU A 92 12.81 10.13 9.32
N ASN A 93 13.36 10.68 10.41
CA ASN A 93 14.67 10.33 10.90
C ASN A 93 14.62 8.88 11.41
N PHE A 94 15.18 7.95 10.63
CA PHE A 94 15.56 6.65 11.16
C PHE A 94 16.72 6.90 12.15
N GLN A 95 16.42 6.86 13.46
CA GLN A 95 17.44 6.79 14.52
C GLN A 95 18.04 5.39 14.58
#